data_AF-A0A537NFX3-F1
#
_entry.id   AF-A0A537NFX3-F1
#
_cell.length_a   1.000
_cell.length_b   1.000
_cell.length_c   1.000
_cell.angle_alpha   90.00
_cell.angle_beta   90.00
_cell.angle_gamma   90.00
#
_symmetry.space_group_name_H-M   'P 1'
#
loop_
_entity.id
_entity.type
_entity.pdbx_description
1 polymer ?
#
loop_
_entity_poly.entity_id
_entity_poly.type
_entity_poly.pdbx_seq_one_letter_code
_entity_poly.pdbx_strand_id
1 'polypeptide(L)'
;MRKQVFSGLAMALLAGASGTAAAAEGGMPQLYPHDFAPQIVWLVITFVVLYLVMSKLAIPAIDDTLSKRQAAIQSDLDAAERASEDTRALVAAYEKRLADAREEARRLHREQAEADSAATSARLAELGSTLNARIDEAEKRIAGQRAQVLESLEDMAHDIAADVYAKLAGQPADAGALKAKVAAAKGSR
;
A
#
# COMPACT_ATOMS: atom_id res chain seq x y z
N MET A 1 -27.95 28.71 -33.01
CA MET A 1 -27.01 29.44 -33.89
C MET A 1 -26.45 28.45 -34.92
N ARG A 2 -27.17 28.00 -35.97
CA ARG A 2 -27.56 28.65 -37.24
C ARG A 2 -26.41 29.36 -37.99
N LYS A 3 -25.71 28.61 -38.84
CA LYS A 3 -25.04 29.00 -40.09
C LYS A 3 -25.23 27.79 -41.04
N GLN A 4 -26.25 27.70 -41.90
CA GLN A 4 -26.48 28.43 -43.16
C GLN A 4 -25.22 28.65 -43.98
N VAL A 5 -24.89 27.70 -44.88
CA VAL A 5 -24.51 27.93 -46.29
C VAL A 5 -24.83 26.64 -47.11
N PHE A 6 -26.11 26.27 -47.18
CA PHE A 6 -26.65 25.46 -48.27
C PHE A 6 -27.84 26.28 -48.79
N SER A 7 -27.54 27.26 -49.63
CA SER A 7 -28.57 28.05 -50.29
C SER A 7 -28.03 28.57 -51.60
N GLY A 8 -28.68 28.13 -52.67
CA GLY A 8 -29.00 28.99 -53.80
C GLY A 8 -27.84 29.38 -54.69
N LEU A 9 -27.56 28.54 -55.69
CA LEU A 9 -27.49 29.07 -57.05
C LEU A 9 -27.94 28.01 -58.07
N ALA A 10 -29.21 27.63 -57.96
CA ALA A 10 -29.99 27.45 -59.17
C ALA A 10 -30.31 28.87 -59.67
N MET A 11 -29.51 29.38 -60.58
CA MET A 11 -29.86 30.56 -61.36
C MET A 11 -29.69 30.21 -62.82
N ALA A 12 -30.83 30.21 -63.49
CA ALA A 12 -31.02 29.94 -64.89
C ALA A 12 -30.02 30.72 -65.76
N LEU A 13 -29.41 30.03 -66.70
CA LEU A 13 -29.07 30.63 -67.98
C LEU A 13 -29.79 29.86 -69.07
N LEU A 14 -31.09 30.16 -69.16
CA LEU A 14 -31.86 30.06 -70.39
C LEU A 14 -31.32 31.18 -71.30
N ALA A 15 -30.32 30.88 -72.14
CA ALA A 15 -29.81 31.80 -73.13
C ALA A 15 -29.98 31.20 -74.53
N GLY A 16 -31.08 31.60 -75.18
CA GLY A 16 -31.07 31.90 -76.61
C GLY A 16 -31.13 30.75 -77.60
N ALA A 17 -32.13 29.87 -77.53
CA ALA A 17 -32.62 29.22 -78.75
C ALA A 17 -33.46 30.23 -79.55
N SER A 18 -32.80 31.09 -80.31
CA SER A 18 -33.44 32.00 -81.27
C SER A 18 -32.51 32.21 -82.46
N GLY A 19 -32.51 31.23 -83.35
CA GLY A 19 -31.91 31.31 -84.69
C GLY A 19 -32.97 30.82 -85.69
N THR A 20 -33.40 31.73 -86.55
CA THR A 20 -34.45 31.61 -87.56
C THR A 20 -34.19 30.53 -88.61
N ALA A 21 -35.28 29.96 -89.13
CA ALA A 21 -35.33 28.87 -90.10
C ALA A 21 -34.66 29.15 -91.46
N ALA A 22 -34.11 28.10 -92.06
CA ALA A 22 -34.14 27.86 -93.51
C ALA A 22 -33.93 26.35 -93.78
N ALA A 23 -34.94 25.68 -94.33
CA ALA A 23 -34.83 24.32 -94.82
C ALA A 23 -34.40 24.35 -96.29
N ALA A 24 -33.20 23.87 -96.60
CA ALA A 24 -32.83 23.25 -97.89
C ALA A 24 -31.49 22.50 -97.78
N GLU A 25 -31.53 21.22 -98.12
CA GLU A 25 -30.44 20.25 -98.38
C GLU A 25 -29.39 19.94 -97.29
N GLY A 26 -29.53 18.74 -96.69
CA GLY A 26 -28.37 17.91 -96.31
C GLY A 26 -28.01 17.78 -94.83
N GLY A 27 -28.76 16.97 -94.08
CA GLY A 27 -28.31 16.41 -92.79
C GLY A 27 -28.83 17.13 -91.54
N MET A 28 -28.88 16.41 -90.42
CA MET A 28 -29.33 16.97 -89.13
C MET A 28 -28.47 18.21 -88.79
N PRO A 29 -29.07 19.40 -88.61
CA PRO A 29 -28.31 20.65 -88.48
C PRO A 29 -27.40 20.75 -87.25
N GLN A 30 -27.49 19.78 -86.33
CA GLN A 30 -26.61 19.59 -85.18
C GLN A 30 -25.27 18.90 -85.50
N LEU A 31 -25.08 18.37 -86.72
CA LEU A 31 -23.88 17.62 -87.12
C LEU A 31 -23.01 18.39 -88.13
N TYR A 32 -23.24 19.68 -88.34
CA TYR A 32 -22.35 20.48 -89.19
C TYR A 32 -21.00 20.72 -88.49
N PRO A 33 -19.86 20.33 -89.09
CA PRO A 33 -18.51 20.41 -88.49
C PRO A 33 -18.12 21.81 -88.00
N HIS A 34 -18.71 22.86 -88.59
CA HIS A 34 -18.44 24.25 -88.29
C HIS A 34 -18.89 24.66 -86.88
N ASP A 35 -19.96 24.06 -86.34
CA ASP A 35 -20.50 24.40 -85.02
C ASP A 35 -19.78 23.68 -83.87
N PHE A 36 -18.99 22.65 -84.17
CA PHE A 36 -18.21 21.93 -83.16
C PHE A 36 -16.97 22.69 -82.69
N ALA A 37 -16.35 23.52 -83.55
CA ALA A 37 -15.12 24.23 -83.18
C ALA A 37 -15.34 25.25 -82.02
N PRO A 38 -16.38 26.12 -82.04
CA PRO A 38 -16.68 26.99 -80.90
C PRO A 38 -17.07 26.20 -79.63
N GLN A 39 -17.82 25.11 -79.77
CA GLN A 39 -18.25 24.26 -78.66
C GLN A 39 -17.05 23.60 -77.97
N ILE A 40 -16.08 23.08 -78.75
CA ILE A 40 -14.85 22.47 -78.23
C ILE A 40 -13.98 23.51 -77.52
N VAL A 41 -13.84 24.71 -78.08
CA VAL A 41 -13.06 25.79 -77.45
C VAL A 41 -13.67 26.17 -76.09
N TRP A 42 -14.99 26.33 -76.00
CA TRP A 42 -15.65 26.63 -74.72
C TRP A 42 -15.61 25.46 -73.74
N LEU A 43 -15.71 24.22 -74.22
CA LEU A 43 -15.53 23.02 -73.41
C LEU A 43 -14.12 22.98 -72.81
N VAL A 44 -13.09 23.29 -73.60
CA VAL A 44 -11.70 23.35 -73.10
C VAL A 44 -11.55 24.47 -72.07
N ILE A 45 -12.09 25.67 -72.33
CA ILE A 45 -12.02 26.79 -71.38
C ILE A 45 -12.69 26.42 -70.05
N THR A 46 -13.92 25.91 -70.08
CA THR A 46 -14.66 25.55 -68.87
C THR A 46 -14.02 24.37 -68.14
N PHE A 47 -13.48 23.39 -68.87
CA PHE A 47 -12.73 22.27 -68.30
C PHE A 47 -11.45 22.72 -67.61
N VAL A 48 -10.68 23.63 -68.23
CA VAL A 48 -9.46 24.20 -67.62
C VAL A 48 -9.81 25.01 -66.37
N VAL A 49 -10.86 25.83 -66.41
CA VAL A 49 -11.34 26.56 -65.22
C VAL A 49 -11.74 25.61 -64.11
N LEU A 50 -12.53 24.57 -64.42
CA LEU A 50 -12.91 23.54 -63.44
C LEU A 50 -11.68 22.81 -62.87
N TYR A 51 -10.73 22.45 -63.72
CA TYR A 51 -9.49 21.79 -63.33
C TYR A 51 -8.69 22.65 -62.35
N LEU A 52 -8.54 23.94 -62.64
CA LEU A 52 -7.84 24.88 -61.76
C LEU A 52 -8.55 25.03 -60.41
N VAL A 53 -9.89 25.09 -60.39
CA VAL A 53 -10.68 25.13 -59.15
C VAL A 53 -10.50 23.85 -58.34
N MET A 54 -10.58 22.67 -58.98
CA MET A 54 -10.41 21.38 -58.32
C MET A 54 -8.98 21.24 -57.75
N SER A 55 -7.98 21.62 -58.55
CA SER A 55 -6.57 21.56 -58.16
C SER A 55 -6.23 22.51 -57.01
N LYS A 56 -6.81 23.72 -56.99
CA LYS A 56 -6.46 24.74 -55.99
C LYS A 56 -7.35 24.75 -54.75
N LEU A 57 -8.59 24.24 -54.80
CA LEU A 57 -9.51 24.28 -53.66
C LEU A 57 -9.86 22.88 -53.13
N ALA A 58 -10.28 21.97 -54.01
CA ALA A 58 -10.84 20.70 -53.56
C ALA A 58 -9.76 19.74 -53.01
N ILE A 59 -8.65 19.58 -53.74
CA ILE A 59 -7.53 18.73 -53.31
C ILE A 59 -6.92 19.22 -51.98
N PRO A 60 -6.53 20.50 -51.81
CA PRO A 60 -5.93 20.94 -50.55
C PRO A 60 -6.91 20.91 -49.37
N ALA A 61 -8.21 21.11 -49.59
CA ALA A 61 -9.19 20.99 -48.51
C ALA A 61 -9.28 19.55 -47.98
N ILE A 62 -9.21 18.54 -48.86
CA ILE A 62 -9.22 17.13 -48.44
C ILE A 62 -7.92 16.79 -47.70
N ASP A 63 -6.77 17.21 -48.22
CA ASP A 63 -5.47 16.99 -47.60
C ASP A 63 -5.34 17.62 -46.21
N ASP A 64 -5.85 18.84 -46.03
CA ASP A 64 -5.91 19.51 -44.72
C ASP A 64 -6.77 18.73 -43.71
N THR A 65 -7.92 18.17 -44.12
CA THR A 65 -8.73 17.35 -43.21
C THR A 65 -8.06 16.02 -42.86
N LEU A 66 -7.38 15.40 -43.82
CA LEU A 66 -6.70 14.12 -43.61
C LEU A 66 -5.49 14.30 -42.70
N SER A 67 -4.65 15.31 -42.96
CA SER A 67 -3.49 15.65 -42.13
C SER A 67 -3.90 16.03 -40.71
N LYS A 68 -4.98 16.81 -40.51
CA LYS A 68 -5.52 17.12 -39.18
C LYS A 68 -5.94 15.87 -38.41
N ARG A 69 -6.64 14.94 -39.08
CA ARG A 69 -7.04 13.68 -38.45
C ARG A 69 -5.82 12.83 -38.10
N GLN A 70 -4.85 12.74 -38.99
CA GLN A 70 -3.63 11.98 -38.75
C GLN A 70 -2.80 12.58 -37.61
N ALA A 71 -2.69 13.90 -37.56
CA ALA A 71 -2.02 14.60 -36.46
C ALA A 71 -2.75 14.39 -35.11
N ALA A 72 -4.08 14.44 -35.10
CA ALA A 72 -4.87 14.15 -33.90
C ALA A 72 -4.67 12.71 -33.42
N ILE A 73 -4.75 11.73 -34.33
CA ILE A 73 -4.52 10.31 -34.00
C ILE A 73 -3.11 10.11 -33.46
N GLN A 74 -2.09 10.71 -34.09
CA GLN A 74 -0.72 10.59 -33.62
C GLN A 74 -0.55 11.22 -32.23
N SER A 75 -1.13 12.40 -32.01
CA SER A 75 -1.11 13.06 -30.70
C SER A 75 -1.79 12.22 -29.62
N ASP A 76 -2.93 11.58 -29.95
CA ASP A 76 -3.67 10.74 -29.01
C ASP A 76 -2.90 9.44 -28.69
N LEU A 77 -2.23 8.85 -29.70
CA LEU A 77 -1.37 7.68 -29.51
C LEU A 77 -0.16 8.02 -28.63
N ASP A 78 0.53 9.13 -28.92
CA ASP A 78 1.66 9.59 -28.11
C ASP A 78 1.23 9.91 -26.66
N ALA A 79 0.05 10.51 -26.48
CA ALA A 79 -0.50 10.77 -25.15
C ALA A 79 -0.85 9.47 -24.41
N ALA A 80 -1.42 8.49 -25.10
CA ALA A 80 -1.74 7.18 -24.53
C ALA A 80 -0.48 6.39 -24.17
N GLU A 81 0.57 6.45 -24.99
CA GLU A 81 1.85 5.81 -24.72
C GLU A 81 2.51 6.43 -23.48
N ARG A 82 2.61 7.77 -23.41
CA ARG A 82 3.13 8.47 -22.23
C ARG A 82 2.32 8.14 -20.96
N ALA A 83 1.00 8.14 -21.05
CA ALA A 83 0.15 7.77 -19.91
C ALA A 83 0.37 6.31 -19.47
N SER A 84 0.61 5.40 -20.42
CA SER A 84 0.94 4.01 -20.13
C SER A 84 2.31 3.88 -19.45
N GLU A 85 3.32 4.59 -19.94
CA GLU A 85 4.66 4.64 -19.36
C GLU A 85 4.64 5.21 -17.93
N ASP A 86 3.98 6.34 -17.73
CA ASP A 86 3.82 6.97 -16.41
C ASP A 86 3.10 6.02 -15.44
N THR A 87 2.03 5.36 -15.89
CA THR A 87 1.31 4.37 -15.07
C THR A 87 2.20 3.21 -14.70
N ARG A 88 2.99 2.65 -15.64
CA ARG A 88 3.93 1.56 -15.36
C ARG A 88 5.01 2.00 -14.37
N ALA A 89 5.54 3.22 -14.51
CA ALA A 89 6.52 3.77 -13.59
C ALA A 89 5.93 3.96 -12.18
N LEU A 90 4.70 4.47 -12.08
CA LEU A 90 3.98 4.62 -10.81
C LEU A 90 3.69 3.28 -10.15
N VAL A 91 3.26 2.27 -10.90
CA VAL A 91 3.03 0.91 -10.39
C VAL A 91 4.33 0.32 -9.86
N ALA A 92 5.43 0.40 -10.62
CA ALA A 92 6.73 -0.09 -10.18
C ALA A 92 7.23 0.63 -8.92
N ALA A 93 7.07 1.96 -8.85
CA ALA A 93 7.40 2.73 -7.66
C ALA A 93 6.54 2.34 -6.46
N TYR A 94 5.23 2.17 -6.65
CA TYR A 94 4.29 1.76 -5.61
C TYR A 94 4.61 0.35 -5.08
N GLU A 95 4.84 -0.61 -5.97
CA GLU A 95 5.23 -1.98 -5.59
C GLU A 95 6.54 -1.98 -4.80
N LYS A 96 7.53 -1.18 -5.22
CA LYS A 96 8.77 -0.99 -4.47
C LYS A 96 8.51 -0.41 -3.08
N ARG A 97 7.72 0.65 -2.95
CA ARG A 97 7.37 1.23 -1.64
C ARG A 97 6.66 0.22 -0.74
N LEU A 98 5.80 -0.61 -1.30
CA LEU A 98 5.11 -1.65 -0.54
C LEU A 98 6.07 -2.77 -0.09
N ALA A 99 7.04 -3.15 -0.93
CA ALA A 99 8.09 -4.09 -0.58
C ALA A 99 8.99 -3.54 0.54
N ASP A 100 9.48 -2.30 0.39
CA ASP A 100 10.30 -1.61 1.37
C ASP A 100 9.57 -1.48 2.71
N ALA A 101 8.30 -1.07 2.71
CA ALA A 101 7.50 -0.95 3.94
C ALA A 101 7.28 -2.30 4.64
N ARG A 102 7.07 -3.39 3.87
CA ARG A 102 6.96 -4.74 4.43
C ARG A 102 8.28 -5.24 5.02
N GLU A 103 9.40 -4.91 4.39
CA GLU A 103 10.72 -5.25 4.91
C GLU A 103 11.03 -4.47 6.20
N GLU A 104 10.74 -3.18 6.22
CA GLU A 104 10.89 -2.30 7.38
C GLU A 104 10.03 -2.78 8.55
N ALA A 105 8.76 -3.13 8.31
CA ALA A 105 7.91 -3.71 9.34
C ALA A 105 8.46 -5.03 9.89
N ARG A 106 8.95 -5.92 9.02
CA ARG A 106 9.59 -7.18 9.46
C ARG A 106 10.86 -6.92 10.27
N ARG A 107 11.67 -5.93 9.87
CA ARG A 107 12.87 -5.53 10.61
C ARG A 107 12.48 -5.04 12.00
N LEU A 108 11.55 -4.09 12.10
CA LEU A 108 11.10 -3.52 13.36
C LEU A 108 10.49 -4.58 14.28
N HIS A 109 9.71 -5.53 13.74
CA HIS A 109 9.19 -6.65 14.54
C HIS A 109 10.30 -7.56 15.10
N ARG A 110 11.35 -7.84 14.33
CA ARG A 110 12.50 -8.62 14.82
C ARG A 110 13.26 -7.87 15.90
N GLU A 111 13.57 -6.60 15.67
CA GLU A 111 14.28 -5.75 16.63
C GLU A 111 13.50 -5.63 17.95
N GLN A 112 12.18 -5.43 17.89
CA GLN A 112 11.32 -5.42 19.07
C GLN A 112 11.29 -6.77 19.79
N ALA A 113 11.13 -7.88 19.06
CA ALA A 113 11.13 -9.20 19.66
C ALA A 113 12.46 -9.54 20.37
N GLU A 114 13.58 -9.16 19.77
CA GLU A 114 14.91 -9.30 20.36
C GLU A 114 15.07 -8.43 21.61
N ALA A 115 14.65 -7.16 21.55
CA ALA A 115 14.67 -6.25 22.69
C ALA A 115 13.79 -6.73 23.85
N ASP A 116 12.57 -7.18 23.56
CA ASP A 116 11.64 -7.71 24.55
C ASP A 116 12.17 -9.01 25.18
N SER A 117 12.77 -9.90 24.38
CA SER A 117 13.41 -11.11 24.88
C SER A 117 14.57 -10.79 25.80
N ALA A 118 15.44 -9.86 25.41
CA ALA A 118 16.56 -9.41 26.23
C ALA A 118 16.09 -8.78 27.55
N ALA A 119 15.11 -7.87 27.50
CA ALA A 119 14.53 -7.22 28.68
C ALA A 119 13.87 -8.24 29.62
N THR A 120 13.15 -9.22 29.05
CA THR A 120 12.52 -10.30 29.82
C THR A 120 13.57 -11.17 30.50
N SER A 121 14.64 -11.56 29.80
CA SER A 121 15.72 -12.36 30.37
C SER A 121 16.44 -11.65 31.52
N ALA A 122 16.71 -10.34 31.36
CA ALA A 122 17.32 -9.52 32.40
C ALA A 122 16.41 -9.41 33.63
N ARG A 123 15.11 -9.19 33.43
CA ARG A 123 14.13 -9.11 34.52
C ARG A 123 13.97 -10.44 35.25
N LEU A 124 13.98 -11.56 34.53
CA LEU A 124 13.94 -12.89 35.12
C LEU A 124 15.21 -13.18 35.95
N ALA A 125 16.39 -12.76 35.47
CA ALA A 125 17.63 -12.90 36.21
C ALA A 125 17.62 -12.08 37.52
N GLU A 126 17.17 -10.83 37.47
CA GLU A 126 17.04 -9.95 38.65
C GLU A 126 16.01 -10.49 39.67
N LEU A 127 14.86 -10.95 39.18
CA LEU A 127 13.85 -11.59 40.01
C LEU A 127 14.40 -12.88 40.64
N GLY A 128 15.14 -13.68 39.88
CA GLY A 128 15.81 -14.88 40.38
C GLY A 128 16.78 -14.57 41.51
N SER A 129 17.66 -13.56 41.35
CA SER A 129 18.58 -13.15 42.41
C SER A 129 17.85 -12.63 43.64
N THR A 130 16.78 -11.85 43.45
CA THR A 130 15.98 -11.30 44.55
C THR A 130 15.24 -12.39 45.32
N LEU A 131 14.68 -13.38 44.62
CA LEU A 131 14.00 -14.51 45.23
C LEU A 131 14.98 -15.39 46.01
N ASN A 132 16.15 -15.69 45.46
CA ASN A 132 17.18 -16.46 46.17
C ASN A 132 17.62 -15.73 47.45
N ALA A 133 17.86 -14.42 47.40
CA ALA A 133 18.20 -13.64 48.59
C ALA A 133 17.10 -13.68 49.66
N ARG A 134 15.82 -13.62 49.26
CA ARG A 134 14.68 -13.74 50.18
C ARG A 134 14.55 -15.14 50.77
N ILE A 135 14.84 -16.17 49.99
CA ILE A 135 14.86 -17.57 50.47
C ILE A 135 15.97 -17.71 51.52
N ASP A 136 17.19 -17.26 51.23
CA ASP A 136 18.31 -17.31 52.18
C ASP A 136 18.02 -16.55 53.49
N GLU A 137 17.39 -15.38 53.39
CA GLU A 137 16.95 -14.60 54.56
C GLU A 137 15.87 -15.36 55.37
N ALA A 138 14.88 -15.93 54.69
CA ALA A 138 13.83 -16.72 55.33
C ALA A 138 14.40 -17.96 56.02
N GLU A 139 15.36 -18.67 55.40
CA GLU A 139 16.04 -19.82 55.97
C GLU A 139 16.82 -19.45 57.23
N LYS A 140 17.58 -18.34 57.20
CA LYS A 140 18.29 -17.82 58.38
C LYS A 140 17.34 -17.47 59.51
N ARG A 141 16.20 -16.83 59.20
CA ARG A 141 15.17 -16.49 60.18
C ARG A 141 14.55 -17.75 60.80
N ILE A 142 14.21 -18.75 59.98
CA ILE A 142 13.68 -20.04 60.45
C ILE A 142 14.71 -20.76 61.33
N ALA A 143 15.98 -20.75 60.95
CA ALA A 143 17.05 -21.35 61.75
C ALA A 143 17.20 -20.66 63.12
N GLY A 144 17.17 -19.32 63.15
CA GLY A 144 17.19 -18.56 64.40
C GLY A 144 15.98 -18.83 65.29
N GLN A 145 14.77 -18.86 64.72
CA GLN A 145 13.54 -19.21 65.44
C GLN A 145 13.59 -20.64 65.99
N ARG A 146 14.12 -21.60 65.22
CA ARG A 146 14.32 -22.98 65.71
C ARG A 146 15.29 -23.03 66.89
N ALA A 147 16.41 -22.31 66.84
CA ALA A 147 17.35 -22.26 67.95
C ALA A 147 16.70 -21.67 69.22
N GLN A 148 15.96 -20.57 69.08
CA GLN A 148 15.24 -19.94 70.19
C GLN A 148 14.16 -20.84 70.79
N VAL A 149 13.40 -21.55 69.94
CA VAL A 149 12.38 -22.52 70.40
C VAL A 149 13.04 -23.68 71.12
N LEU A 150 14.17 -24.20 70.62
CA LEU A 150 14.91 -25.28 71.28
C LEU A 150 15.44 -24.88 72.66
N GLU A 151 15.97 -23.66 72.80
CA GLU A 151 16.38 -23.10 74.09
C GLU A 151 15.19 -22.94 75.04
N SER A 152 14.09 -22.38 74.57
CA SER A 152 12.85 -22.23 75.36
C SER A 152 12.25 -23.58 75.76
N LEU A 153 12.39 -24.62 74.93
CA LEU A 153 11.95 -25.99 75.24
C LEU A 153 12.78 -26.61 76.37
N GLU A 154 14.08 -26.31 76.42
CA GLU A 154 15.00 -26.79 77.45
C GLU A 154 14.65 -26.18 78.81
N ASP A 155 14.42 -24.86 78.85
CA ASP A 155 13.93 -24.19 80.07
C ASP A 155 12.57 -24.74 80.51
N MET A 156 11.61 -24.87 79.59
CA MET A 156 10.29 -25.44 79.90
C MET A 156 10.38 -26.90 80.37
N ALA A 157 11.30 -27.70 79.82
CA ALA A 157 11.53 -29.07 80.26
C ALA A 157 12.13 -29.12 81.67
N HIS A 158 13.03 -28.20 82.01
CA HIS A 158 13.56 -28.06 83.37
C HIS A 158 12.46 -27.68 84.37
N ASP A 159 11.61 -26.71 84.02
CA ASP A 159 10.50 -26.26 84.87
C ASP A 159 9.49 -27.40 85.11
N ILE A 160 9.09 -28.11 84.06
CA ILE A 160 8.18 -29.27 84.17
C ILE A 160 8.83 -30.38 85.02
N ALA A 161 10.12 -30.66 84.83
CA ALA A 161 10.82 -31.67 85.63
C ALA A 161 10.90 -31.29 87.12
N ALA A 162 11.11 -30.00 87.43
CA ALA A 162 11.11 -29.48 88.78
C ALA A 162 9.73 -29.58 89.43
N ASP A 163 8.67 -29.22 88.70
CA ASP A 163 7.27 -29.34 89.14
C ASP A 163 6.87 -30.79 89.41
N VAL A 164 7.26 -31.72 88.54
CA VAL A 164 7.01 -33.15 88.71
C VAL A 164 7.77 -33.69 89.93
N TYR A 165 9.03 -33.31 90.11
CA TYR A 165 9.83 -33.71 91.28
C TYR A 165 9.23 -33.18 92.59
N ALA A 166 8.83 -31.91 92.63
CA ALA A 166 8.22 -31.29 93.81
C ALA A 166 6.91 -32.00 94.21
N LYS A 167 6.07 -32.37 93.23
CA LYS A 167 4.82 -33.11 93.47
C LYS A 167 5.05 -34.55 93.94
N LEU A 168 6.15 -35.19 93.54
CA LEU A 168 6.44 -36.59 93.88
C LEU A 168 7.24 -36.74 95.20
N ALA A 169 8.22 -35.88 95.44
CA ALA A 169 9.12 -35.94 96.58
C ALA A 169 8.64 -35.13 97.80
N GLY A 170 7.67 -34.22 97.63
CA GLY A 170 7.12 -33.39 98.71
C GLY A 170 8.09 -32.34 99.26
N GLN A 171 9.21 -32.10 98.58
CA GLN A 171 10.24 -31.10 98.90
C GLN A 171 10.70 -30.39 97.62
N PRO A 172 11.20 -29.14 97.71
CA PRO A 172 11.72 -28.43 96.55
C PRO A 172 12.97 -29.13 96.00
N ALA A 173 13.03 -29.27 94.67
CA ALA A 173 14.19 -29.80 93.97
C ALA A 173 15.41 -28.89 94.15
N ASP A 174 16.60 -29.46 94.37
CA ASP A 174 17.85 -28.72 94.24
C ASP A 174 18.11 -28.39 92.76
N ALA A 175 18.03 -27.10 92.42
CA ALA A 175 18.11 -26.60 91.05
C ALA A 175 19.46 -26.94 90.37
N GLY A 176 20.54 -27.03 91.13
CA GLY A 176 21.88 -27.38 90.62
C GLY A 176 21.98 -28.86 90.22
N ALA A 177 21.55 -29.77 91.11
CA ALA A 177 21.55 -31.20 90.83
C ALA A 177 20.56 -31.61 89.72
N LEU A 178 19.39 -30.95 89.64
CA LEU A 178 18.38 -31.25 88.61
C LEU A 178 18.86 -30.85 87.21
N LYS A 179 19.48 -29.67 87.06
CA LYS A 179 20.07 -29.23 85.79
C LYS A 179 21.16 -30.19 85.30
N ALA A 180 22.04 -30.63 86.19
CA ALA A 180 23.10 -31.59 85.84
C ALA A 180 22.55 -32.95 85.39
N LYS A 181 21.48 -33.46 86.03
CA LYS A 181 20.85 -34.74 85.68
C LYS A 181 20.09 -34.70 84.36
N VAL A 182 19.37 -33.61 84.08
CA VAL A 182 18.65 -33.41 82.81
C VAL A 182 19.63 -33.20 81.65
N ALA A 183 20.71 -32.44 81.85
CA ALA A 183 21.77 -32.28 80.84
C ALA A 183 22.50 -33.60 80.54
N ALA A 184 22.78 -34.43 81.56
CA ALA A 184 23.38 -35.74 81.38
C ALA A 184 22.48 -36.73 80.59
N ALA A 185 21.16 -36.64 80.75
CA ALA A 185 20.21 -37.46 79.99
C ALA A 185 20.15 -37.07 78.50
N LYS A 186 20.39 -35.79 78.17
CA LYS A 186 20.42 -35.26 76.79
C LYS A 186 21.62 -35.78 75.98
N GLY A 187 22.78 -35.98 76.62
CA GLY A 187 24.01 -36.46 75.96
C GLY A 187 24.13 -37.98 75.78
N SER A 188 23.15 -38.75 76.26
CA SER A 188 23.14 -40.22 76.21
C SER A 188 22.45 -40.81 74.95
N ARG A 189 22.02 -39.96 74.01
CA ARG A 189 21.33 -40.36 72.77
C ARG A 189 22.02 -39.86 71.52
#